data_AF-A0A1Y5CWF7-F1
#
_entry.id   AF-A0A1Y5CWF7-F1
#
_cell.length_a   1.000
_cell.length_b   1.000
_cell.length_c   1.000
_cell.angle_alpha   90.00
_cell.angle_beta   90.00
_cell.angle_gamma   90.00
#
_symmetry.space_group_name_H-M   'P 1'
#
loop_
_entity.id
_entity.type
_entity.pdbx_description
1 polymer ?
#
loop_
_entity_poly.entity_id
_entity_poly.type
_entity_poly.pdbx_seq_one_letter_code
_entity_poly.pdbx_strand_id
1 'polypeptide(L)'
;VGNIQKVVIDTAHFKGNFPDTFSLDACKLPKGEQPNESTQWSSVIERQKLTADAEHFYKDEVISGDELFSHVRLNIFPDGGVSRLRVIGYPEGK
;
A
#
# COMPACT_ATOMS: atom_id res chain seq x y z
N VAL A 1 15.03 2.34 3.98
CA VAL A 1 14.29 1.94 2.76
C VAL A 1 14.20 0.42 2.73
N GLY A 2 13.26 -0.13 1.99
CA GLY A 2 13.11 -1.58 1.80
C GLY A 2 12.27 -1.89 0.58
N ASN A 3 12.35 -3.13 0.10
CA ASN A 3 11.45 -3.60 -0.95
C ASN A 3 10.07 -3.92 -0.37
N ILE A 4 9.12 -4.16 -1.25
CA ILE A 4 7.76 -4.58 -0.88
C ILE A 4 7.53 -5.94 -1.53
N GLN A 5 7.18 -6.94 -0.72
CA GLN A 5 7.01 -8.34 -1.15
C GLN A 5 5.59 -8.82 -0.92
N LYS A 6 4.90 -8.26 0.08
CA LYS A 6 3.52 -8.59 0.41
C LYS A 6 2.84 -7.39 1.02
N VAL A 7 1.58 -7.19 0.65
CA VAL A 7 0.70 -6.19 1.24
C VAL A 7 -0.52 -6.88 1.83
N VAL A 8 -0.98 -6.40 3.00
CA VAL A 8 -2.24 -6.83 3.59
C VAL A 8 -3.12 -5.61 3.82
N ILE A 9 -4.35 -5.67 3.31
CA ILE A 9 -5.41 -4.70 3.58
C ILE A 9 -6.48 -5.38 4.43
N ASP A 10 -6.67 -4.86 5.63
CA ASP A 10 -7.64 -5.37 6.61
C ASP A 10 -8.82 -4.40 6.71
N THR A 11 -10.01 -4.86 6.32
CA THR A 11 -11.28 -4.12 6.45
C THR A 11 -12.10 -4.59 7.66
N ALA A 12 -11.48 -5.26 8.64
CA ALA A 12 -12.15 -5.71 9.87
C ALA A 12 -12.99 -4.60 10.50
N HIS A 13 -14.19 -4.97 10.93
CA HIS A 13 -15.24 -4.11 11.50
C HIS A 13 -15.90 -3.11 10.53
N PHE A 14 -15.38 -2.91 9.32
CA PHE A 14 -16.03 -2.11 8.29
C PHE A 14 -16.98 -2.99 7.45
N LYS A 15 -18.22 -3.13 7.92
CA LYS A 15 -19.25 -4.00 7.31
C LYS A 15 -20.11 -3.34 6.23
N GLY A 16 -20.17 -2.01 6.24
CA GLY A 16 -20.97 -1.22 5.29
C GLY A 16 -20.29 0.05 4.77
N ASN A 17 -19.15 0.43 5.37
CA ASN A 17 -18.38 1.63 5.02
C ASN A 17 -16.89 1.30 4.79
N PHE A 18 -16.60 0.10 4.28
CA PHE A 18 -15.27 -0.21 3.73
C PHE A 18 -15.17 0.41 2.32
N PRO A 19 -13.97 0.79 1.86
CA PRO A 19 -13.80 1.28 0.51
C PRO A 19 -14.04 0.18 -0.51
N ASP A 20 -14.64 0.53 -1.64
CA ASP A 20 -14.93 -0.42 -2.72
C ASP A 20 -13.63 -0.93 -3.38
N THR A 21 -12.66 -0.04 -3.56
CA THR A 21 -11.34 -0.40 -4.11
C THR A 21 -10.22 0.34 -3.40
N PHE A 22 -8.99 -0.16 -3.55
CA PHE A 22 -7.77 0.53 -3.15
C PHE A 22 -6.70 0.43 -4.23
N SER A 23 -5.68 1.27 -4.15
CA SER A 23 -4.37 1.05 -4.78
C SER A 23 -3.25 1.39 -3.79
N LEU A 24 -2.05 0.89 -4.04
CA LEU A 24 -0.88 1.23 -3.24
C LEU A 24 0.21 1.80 -4.15
N ASP A 25 0.70 2.97 -3.78
CA ASP A 25 1.87 3.58 -4.41
C ASP A 25 3.02 3.68 -3.40
N ALA A 26 4.24 3.85 -3.90
CA ALA A 26 5.41 4.09 -3.08
C ALA A 26 6.38 5.07 -3.74
N CYS A 27 7.24 5.68 -2.93
CA CYS A 27 8.32 6.53 -3.42
C CYS A 27 9.59 6.34 -2.59
N LYS A 28 10.73 6.64 -3.21
CA LYS A 28 12.03 6.69 -2.55
C LYS A 28 12.48 8.15 -2.49
N LEU A 29 12.62 8.66 -1.27
CA LEU A 29 13.15 9.98 -0.99
C LEU A 29 14.47 9.88 -0.20
N PRO A 30 15.35 10.89 -0.32
CA PRO A 30 16.53 11.01 0.53
C PRO A 30 16.19 10.99 2.02
N LYS A 31 17.16 10.60 2.85
CA LYS A 31 16.97 10.48 4.29
C LYS A 31 16.63 11.86 4.90
N GLY A 32 15.51 11.93 5.60
CA GLY A 32 15.04 13.14 6.28
C GLY A 32 14.04 13.97 5.46
N GLU A 33 13.87 13.67 4.17
CA GLU A 33 12.85 14.31 3.34
C GLU A 33 11.48 13.65 3.51
N GLN A 34 10.43 14.44 3.26
CA GLN A 34 9.02 14.02 3.34
C GLN A 34 8.33 14.22 1.99
N PRO A 35 7.35 13.38 1.64
CA PRO A 35 6.55 13.58 0.43
C PRO A 35 5.82 14.92 0.42
N ASN A 36 5.66 15.48 -0.78
CA ASN A 36 5.00 16.74 -1.08
C ASN A 36 4.20 16.61 -2.40
N GLU A 37 3.64 17.71 -2.88
CA GLU A 37 2.80 17.73 -4.09
C GLU A 37 3.55 17.37 -5.39
N SER A 38 4.87 17.58 -5.46
CA SER A 38 5.68 17.24 -6.63
C SER A 38 6.29 15.83 -6.57
N THR A 39 6.06 15.10 -5.48
CA THR A 39 6.59 13.76 -5.28
C THR A 39 6.06 12.82 -6.36
N GLN A 40 6.99 12.17 -7.06
CA GLN A 40 6.68 11.14 -8.04
C GLN A 40 6.44 9.82 -7.31
N TRP A 41 5.27 9.23 -7.57
CA TRP A 41 4.83 7.99 -6.96
C TRP A 41 4.86 6.86 -8.00
N SER A 42 5.50 5.75 -7.65
CA SER A 42 5.48 4.51 -8.44
C SER A 42 4.35 3.62 -7.94
N SER A 43 3.62 3.00 -8.87
CA SER A 43 2.58 2.04 -8.49
C SER A 43 3.20 0.76 -7.95
N VAL A 44 2.71 0.29 -6.80
CA VAL A 44 3.10 -0.98 -6.17
C VAL A 44 2.03 -2.03 -6.38
N ILE A 45 0.76 -1.64 -6.21
CA ILE A 45 -0.42 -2.45 -6.51
C ILE A 45 -1.42 -1.57 -7.25
N GLU A 46 -1.81 -2.00 -8.45
CA GLU A 46 -2.88 -1.35 -9.23
C GLU A 46 -4.25 -1.50 -8.55
N ARG A 47 -5.30 -0.85 -9.06
CA ARG A 47 -6.60 -0.82 -8.40
C ARG A 47 -7.20 -2.22 -8.18
N GLN A 48 -7.39 -2.62 -6.92
CA GLN A 48 -7.99 -3.90 -6.52
C GLN A 48 -9.30 -3.70 -5.76
N LYS A 49 -10.20 -4.67 -5.86
CA LYS A 49 -11.47 -4.72 -5.10
C LYS A 49 -11.23 -5.16 -3.66
N LEU A 50 -12.03 -4.61 -2.75
CA LEU A 50 -12.09 -5.03 -1.36
C LEU A 50 -13.48 -5.56 -1.02
N THR A 51 -13.54 -6.29 0.08
CA THR A 51 -14.75 -6.85 0.65
C THR A 51 -14.88 -6.45 2.12
N ALA A 52 -16.10 -6.54 2.64
CA ALA A 52 -16.41 -6.14 4.01
C ALA A 52 -15.80 -7.09 5.03
N ASP A 53 -15.27 -6.56 6.14
CA ASP A 53 -14.87 -7.34 7.33
C ASP A 53 -13.89 -8.50 7.00
N ALA A 54 -12.85 -8.23 6.21
CA ALA A 54 -11.93 -9.24 5.71
C ALA A 54 -10.47 -8.79 5.65
N GLU A 55 -9.55 -9.75 5.79
CA GLU A 55 -8.13 -9.57 5.47
C GLU A 55 -7.88 -9.96 4.01
N HIS A 56 -7.27 -9.05 3.25
CA HIS A 56 -6.94 -9.23 1.84
C HIS A 56 -5.42 -9.31 1.71
N PHE A 57 -4.92 -10.38 1.10
CA PHE A 57 -3.49 -10.65 0.97
C PHE A 57 -3.07 -10.51 -0.48
N TYR A 58 -2.12 -9.60 -0.72
CA TYR A 58 -1.58 -9.32 -2.05
C TYR A 58 -0.10 -9.66 -2.09
N LYS A 59 0.28 -10.53 -3.01
CA LYS A 59 1.67 -10.93 -3.24
C LYS A 59 1.98 -10.88 -4.73
N ASP A 60 1.13 -11.50 -5.53
CA ASP A 60 1.31 -11.59 -6.98
C ASP A 60 0.93 -10.27 -7.67
N GLU A 61 0.10 -9.45 -7.01
CA GLU A 61 -0.29 -8.11 -7.45
C GLU A 61 0.76 -7.04 -7.15
N VAL A 62 1.81 -7.39 -6.39
CA VAL A 62 2.92 -6.47 -6.09
C VAL A 62 3.85 -6.42 -7.31
N ILE A 63 3.78 -5.30 -8.05
CA ILE A 63 4.49 -5.14 -9.33
C ILE A 63 5.80 -4.35 -9.22
N SER A 64 6.20 -3.95 -8.01
CA SER A 64 7.38 -3.12 -7.79
C SER A 64 8.73 -3.89 -7.79
N GLY A 65 8.70 -5.21 -7.92
CA GLY A 65 9.90 -6.06 -7.89
C GLY A 65 10.79 -5.80 -6.67
N ASP A 66 12.09 -5.62 -6.92
CA ASP A 66 13.10 -5.35 -5.87
C ASP A 66 13.40 -3.86 -5.69
N GLU A 67 12.58 -2.97 -6.24
CA GLU A 67 12.73 -1.53 -5.99
C GLU A 67 12.59 -1.21 -4.50
N LEU A 68 13.42 -0.26 -4.05
CA LEU A 68 13.50 0.11 -2.64
C LEU A 68 12.78 1.43 -2.39
N PHE A 69 11.88 1.44 -1.41
CA PHE A 69 11.07 2.62 -1.08
C PHE A 69 11.31 3.10 0.35
N SER A 70 11.06 4.39 0.60
CA SER A 70 11.04 4.96 1.96
C SER A 70 9.63 5.24 2.47
N HIS A 71 8.69 5.51 1.56
CA HIS A 71 7.31 5.87 1.90
C HIS A 71 6.33 5.09 1.04
N VAL A 72 5.13 4.89 1.59
CA VAL A 72 4.00 4.30 0.89
C VAL A 72 2.79 5.23 0.99
N ARG A 73 1.92 5.19 -0.01
CA ARG A 73 0.65 5.89 -0.04
C ARG A 73 -0.47 4.90 -0.34
N LEU A 74 -1.37 4.74 0.63
CA LEU A 74 -2.60 3.99 0.44
C LEU A 74 -3.65 4.93 -0.14
N ASN A 75 -4.16 4.59 -1.33
CA ASN A 75 -5.29 5.29 -1.92
C ASN A 75 -6.53 4.39 -1.77
N ILE A 76 -7.62 4.94 -1.23
CA ILE A 76 -8.91 4.26 -1.12
C ILE A 76 -9.95 4.99 -1.97
N PHE A 77 -10.88 4.26 -2.58
CA PHE A 77 -11.85 4.84 -3.51
C PHE A 77 -13.28 4.30 -3.29
N PRO A 78 -14.31 5.16 -3.39
CA PRO A 78 -14.21 6.63 -3.38
C PRO A 78 -13.81 7.17 -1.99
N ASP A 79 -14.22 6.48 -0.94
CA ASP A 79 -14.01 6.77 0.47
C ASP A 79 -14.31 5.50 1.29
N GLY A 80 -14.19 5.58 2.62
CA GLY A 80 -14.47 4.48 3.54
C GLY A 80 -13.39 4.30 4.61
N GLY A 81 -13.43 3.18 5.32
CA GLY A 81 -12.48 2.84 6.35
C GLY A 81 -11.70 1.56 6.08
N VAL A 82 -10.41 1.61 6.43
CA VAL A 82 -9.50 0.46 6.46
C VAL A 82 -9.01 0.34 7.89
N SER A 83 -9.09 -0.87 8.45
CA SER A 83 -8.64 -1.15 9.81
C SER A 83 -7.12 -1.14 9.89
N ARG A 84 -6.45 -1.85 8.98
CA ARG A 84 -4.99 -1.93 8.93
C ARG A 84 -4.46 -2.00 7.51
N LEU A 85 -3.29 -1.38 7.33
CA LEU A 85 -2.36 -1.65 6.23
C LEU A 85 -1.12 -2.32 6.82
N ARG A 86 -0.69 -3.44 6.23
CA ARG A 86 0.63 -4.03 6.49
C ARG A 86 1.41 -4.10 5.20
N VAL A 87 2.63 -3.57 5.22
CA VAL A 87 3.59 -3.64 4.11
C VAL A 87 4.76 -4.47 4.60
N ILE A 88 4.99 -5.60 3.95
CA ILE A 88 5.98 -6.59 4.36
C ILE A 88 7.02 -6.71 3.24
N GLY A 89 8.29 -6.67 3.62
CA GLY A 89 9.43 -6.81 2.74
C GLY A 89 10.72 -6.81 3.55
N TYR A 90 11.83 -6.64 2.86
CA TYR A 90 13.16 -6.67 3.43
C TYR A 90 13.77 -5.27 3.41
N PRO A 91 14.43 -4.84 4.50
CA PRO A 91 15.22 -3.63 4.47
C PRO A 91 16.42 -3.81 3.54
N GLU A 92 16.89 -2.70 2.97
CA GLU A 92 18.12 -2.68 2.17
C GLU A 92 19.29 -3.32 2.93
N GLY A 93 20.02 -4.22 2.27
CA GLY A 93 21.20 -4.89 2.83
C GLY A 93 20.91 -6.10 3.73
N LYS A 94 19.69 -6.66 3.70
CA LYS A 94 19.35 -7.95 4.32
C LYS A 94 18.93 -8.99 3.30
#